data_AF-A0A3P5ZRF4-F1
#
_entry.id   AF-A0A3P5ZRF4-F1
#
_cell.length_a   1.000
_cell.length_b   1.000
_cell.length_c   1.000
_cell.angle_alpha   90.00
_cell.angle_beta   90.00
_cell.angle_gamma   90.00
#
_symmetry.space_group_name_H-M   'P 1'
#
loop_
_entity.id
_entity.type
_entity.pdbx_description
1 polymer ?
#
loop_
_entity_poly.entity_id
_entity_poly.type
_entity_poly.pdbx_seq_one_letter_code
_entity_poly.pdbx_strand_id
1 'polypeptide(L)'
;MEECAAKENENPCGLETELAERSIWLMKCPSLAASSLKSLPLPDDPFLPVAKLILSIDPLASVDDETKVAMELTRDEFGNIPKRYALDMSKDFIPMFVFSESSSHGEGKIKGTKVEYKIVPQE
;
A
#
# COMPACT_ATOMS: atom_id res chain seq x y z
N MET A 1 19.63 -50.52 -0.91
CA MET A 1 18.76 -49.68 -1.76
C MET A 1 17.36 -50.19 -1.54
N GLU A 2 16.65 -49.59 -0.60
CA GLU A 2 15.20 -49.77 -0.47
C GLU A 2 14.65 -48.48 0.11
N GLU A 3 13.60 -48.04 -0.56
CA GLU A 3 12.98 -46.72 -0.55
C GLU A 3 12.12 -46.56 0.71
N CYS A 4 12.40 -45.54 1.54
CA CYS A 4 11.53 -45.21 2.66
C CYS A 4 10.34 -44.38 2.16
N ALA A 5 9.19 -45.05 2.13
CA ALA A 5 7.88 -44.53 1.83
C ALA A 5 7.46 -43.34 2.73
N ALA A 6 6.59 -42.52 2.15
CA ALA A 6 6.07 -41.25 2.63
C ALA A 6 5.53 -41.25 4.07
N LYS A 7 5.89 -40.19 4.81
CA LYS A 7 5.01 -39.59 5.81
C LYS A 7 4.91 -38.10 5.53
N GLU A 8 3.80 -37.74 4.92
CA GLU A 8 3.34 -36.37 4.76
C GLU A 8 3.07 -35.82 6.17
N ASN A 9 4.02 -35.05 6.70
CA ASN A 9 3.73 -34.17 7.82
C ASN A 9 3.03 -32.95 7.21
N GLU A 10 1.72 -32.93 7.33
CA GLU A 10 0.89 -31.76 7.05
C GLU A 10 1.45 -30.57 7.84
N ASN A 11 2.05 -29.60 7.15
CA ASN A 11 2.29 -28.28 7.71
C ASN A 11 0.98 -27.50 7.52
N PRO A 12 0.19 -27.21 8.56
CA PRO A 12 -1.11 -26.53 8.42
C PRO A 12 -1.00 -25.04 8.06
N CYS A 13 0.19 -24.55 7.70
CA CYS A 13 0.47 -23.14 7.45
C CYS A 13 1.39 -22.99 6.23
N GLY A 14 0.81 -23.15 5.04
CA GLY A 14 1.49 -22.86 3.77
C GLY A 14 1.54 -21.36 3.53
N LEU A 15 2.75 -20.78 3.48
CA LEU A 15 2.96 -19.42 3.02
C LEU A 15 2.78 -19.40 1.48
N GLU A 16 1.79 -18.66 0.99
CA GLU A 16 1.55 -18.52 -0.44
C GLU A 16 2.50 -17.42 -0.97
N THR A 17 3.61 -17.84 -1.60
CA THR A 17 4.66 -16.95 -2.09
C THR A 17 4.40 -16.43 -3.51
N GLU A 18 3.36 -16.92 -4.18
CA GLU A 18 3.00 -16.59 -5.56
C GLU A 18 2.74 -15.09 -5.79
N LEU A 19 2.46 -14.38 -4.70
CA LEU A 19 2.13 -12.96 -4.69
C LEU A 19 3.30 -12.09 -4.23
N ALA A 20 4.44 -12.69 -3.87
CA ALA A 20 5.67 -11.98 -3.54
C ALA A 20 6.22 -11.16 -4.72
N GLU A 21 5.88 -11.56 -5.95
CA GLU A 21 6.23 -10.83 -7.17
C GLU A 21 5.40 -9.55 -7.35
N ARG A 22 4.24 -9.43 -6.68
CA ARG A 22 3.48 -8.18 -6.68
C ARG A 22 4.18 -7.21 -5.73
N SER A 23 4.50 -6.03 -6.24
CA SER A 23 5.07 -4.95 -5.44
C SER A 23 3.97 -4.00 -4.98
N ILE A 24 4.08 -3.51 -3.75
CA ILE A 24 3.18 -2.50 -3.19
C ILE A 24 3.95 -1.25 -2.78
N TRP A 25 3.20 -0.15 -2.65
CA TRP A 25 3.71 1.12 -2.14
C TRP A 25 3.18 1.32 -0.73
N LEU A 26 4.05 1.69 0.20
CA LEU A 26 3.70 1.96 1.58
C LEU A 26 3.68 3.47 1.81
N MET A 27 2.52 4.02 2.15
CA MET A 27 2.35 5.45 2.40
C MET A 27 2.20 5.75 3.90
N LYS A 28 2.92 6.76 4.40
CA LYS A 28 2.64 7.38 5.70
C LYS A 28 1.42 8.30 5.55
N CYS A 29 0.36 8.02 6.29
CA CYS A 29 -0.84 8.86 6.28
C CYS A 29 -0.52 10.24 6.92
N PRO A 30 -0.81 11.38 6.24
CA PRO A 30 -0.82 12.68 6.90
C PRO A 30 -1.82 12.66 8.07
N SER A 31 -1.39 13.08 9.26
CA SER A 31 -2.22 13.02 10.48
C SER A 31 -3.53 13.77 10.33
N LEU A 32 -3.48 14.95 9.71
CA LEU A 32 -4.64 15.82 9.49
C LEU A 32 -5.62 15.27 8.43
N ALA A 33 -5.18 14.33 7.60
CA ALA A 33 -6.02 13.64 6.61
C ALA A 33 -6.57 12.29 7.12
N ALA A 34 -6.11 11.78 8.25
CA ALA A 34 -6.43 10.43 8.70
C ALA A 34 -7.93 10.23 9.00
N SER A 35 -8.61 11.25 9.55
CA SER A 35 -10.06 11.21 9.77
C SER A 35 -10.82 11.19 8.44
N SER A 36 -10.37 11.99 7.47
CA SER A 36 -10.94 12.09 6.13
C SER A 36 -10.84 10.78 5.35
N LEU A 37 -9.76 10.02 5.49
CA LEU A 37 -9.58 8.74 4.81
C LEU A 37 -10.35 7.58 5.44
N LYS A 38 -10.77 7.72 6.70
CA LYS A 38 -11.61 6.71 7.38
C LYS A 38 -13.06 6.74 6.95
N SER A 39 -13.49 7.77 6.22
CA SER A 39 -14.87 7.89 5.80
C SER A 39 -15.24 6.74 4.87
N LEU A 40 -16.20 5.93 5.29
CA LEU A 40 -16.72 4.82 4.50
C LEU A 40 -17.27 5.37 3.16
N PRO A 41 -17.23 4.59 2.07
CA PRO A 41 -18.01 4.90 0.88
C PRO A 41 -19.44 5.28 1.27
N LEU A 42 -19.96 6.37 0.68
CA LEU A 42 -21.35 6.75 0.94
C LEU A 42 -22.25 5.60 0.47
N PRO A 43 -23.35 5.29 1.17
CA PRO A 43 -24.26 4.23 0.75
C PRO A 43 -24.80 4.44 -0.69
N ASP A 44 -24.86 5.69 -1.15
CA ASP A 44 -25.29 6.06 -2.49
C ASP A 44 -24.18 5.97 -3.56
N ASP A 45 -22.90 5.97 -3.18
CA ASP A 45 -21.77 5.83 -4.11
C ASP A 45 -20.57 5.11 -3.45
N PRO A 46 -20.50 3.77 -3.58
CA PRO A 46 -19.43 2.98 -2.98
C PRO A 46 -18.07 3.14 -3.68
N PHE A 47 -18.04 3.78 -4.84
CA PHE A 47 -16.84 3.95 -5.66
C PHE A 47 -16.27 5.37 -5.59
N LEU A 48 -16.89 6.27 -4.81
CA LEU A 48 -16.41 7.62 -4.66
C LEU A 48 -14.99 7.63 -4.04
N PRO A 49 -13.95 8.06 -4.78
CA PRO A 49 -12.60 8.08 -4.26
C PRO A 49 -12.51 9.06 -3.08
N VAL A 50 -11.77 8.69 -2.04
CA VAL A 50 -11.52 9.54 -0.86
C VAL A 50 -10.31 10.46 -1.02
N ALA A 51 -9.41 10.11 -1.94
CA ALA A 51 -8.22 10.87 -2.30
C ALA A 51 -7.72 10.48 -3.68
N LYS A 52 -6.84 11.31 -4.25
CA LYS A 52 -6.09 11.03 -5.47
C LYS A 52 -4.61 11.25 -5.25
N LEU A 53 -3.79 10.41 -5.89
CA LEU A 53 -2.34 10.61 -5.99
C LEU A 53 -2.05 11.29 -7.33
N ILE A 54 -1.29 12.38 -7.28
CA ILE A 54 -0.92 13.19 -8.43
C ILE A 54 0.58 12.99 -8.67
N LEU A 55 0.92 12.50 -9.85
CA LEU A 55 2.28 12.43 -10.36
C LEU A 55 2.47 13.55 -11.38
N SER A 56 3.38 14.48 -11.12
CA SER A 56 3.71 15.57 -12.03
C SER A 56 5.12 15.37 -12.55
N ILE A 57 5.22 15.26 -13.87
CA ILE A 57 6.47 15.05 -14.61
C ILE A 57 6.68 16.31 -15.45
N ASP A 58 7.81 16.98 -15.25
CA ASP A 58 8.23 18.08 -16.11
C ASP A 58 9.24 17.54 -17.13
N PRO A 59 8.89 17.46 -18.43
CA PRO A 59 9.79 16.92 -19.45
C PRO A 59 11.01 17.81 -19.71
N LEU A 60 11.03 19.04 -19.19
CA LEU A 60 12.15 19.97 -19.31
C LEU A 60 13.03 20.00 -18.06
N ALA A 61 12.63 19.33 -16.98
CA ALA A 61 13.42 19.25 -15.76
C ALA A 61 14.65 18.35 -15.95
N SER A 62 15.74 18.67 -15.24
CA SER A 62 16.90 17.77 -15.15
C SER A 62 16.55 16.50 -14.36
N VAL A 63 17.28 15.41 -14.63
CA VAL A 63 17.08 14.06 -14.02
C VAL A 63 16.95 14.06 -12.50
N ASP A 64 17.56 15.02 -11.79
CA ASP A 64 17.46 15.15 -10.33
C ASP A 64 16.16 15.80 -9.82
N ASP A 65 15.38 16.46 -10.68
CA ASP A 65 14.15 17.22 -10.34
C ASP A 65 12.86 16.60 -10.93
N GLU A 66 12.98 15.40 -11.50
CA GLU A 66 12.10 14.95 -12.59
C GLU A 66 10.69 14.50 -12.19
N THR A 67 10.35 14.41 -10.90
CA THR A 67 9.03 13.90 -10.49
C THR A 67 8.54 14.47 -9.16
N LYS A 68 7.43 15.23 -9.23
CA LYS A 68 6.73 15.74 -8.04
C LYS A 68 5.52 14.87 -7.74
N VAL A 69 5.39 14.46 -6.49
CA VAL A 69 4.29 13.61 -6.04
C VAL A 69 3.46 14.38 -5.02
N ALA A 70 2.14 14.32 -5.16
CA ALA A 70 1.23 14.92 -4.21
C ALA A 70 0.01 14.03 -3.98
N MET A 71 -0.62 14.17 -2.82
CA MET A 71 -1.94 13.62 -2.52
C MET A 71 -2.94 14.77 -2.45
N GLU A 72 -4.11 14.61 -3.07
CA GLU A 72 -5.23 15.54 -2.91
C GLU A 72 -6.45 14.81 -2.35
N LEU A 73 -7.08 15.38 -1.32
CA LEU A 73 -8.34 14.91 -0.77
C LEU A 73 -9.50 15.39 -1.66
N THR A 74 -10.42 14.49 -1.99
CA THR A 74 -11.47 14.71 -3.01
C THR A 74 -12.79 15.19 -2.45
N ARG A 75 -13.08 14.95 -1.16
CA ARG A 75 -14.32 15.46 -0.55
C ARG A 75 -14.17 16.92 -0.12
N ASP A 76 -15.30 17.63 -0.11
CA ASP A 76 -15.35 19.06 0.23
C ASP A 76 -15.72 19.31 1.71
N GLU A 77 -15.87 18.25 2.50
CA GLU A 77 -16.29 18.31 3.91
C GLU A 77 -15.18 18.70 4.89
N PHE A 78 -14.05 19.22 4.38
CA PHE A 78 -12.80 19.29 5.13
C PHE A 78 -12.42 20.71 5.59
N GLY A 79 -13.36 21.45 6.20
CA GLY A 79 -13.12 22.70 6.94
C GLY A 79 -11.77 23.43 6.68
N ASN A 80 -10.88 23.43 7.69
CA ASN A 80 -9.52 24.02 7.62
C ASN A 80 -8.42 22.99 7.32
N ILE A 81 -8.74 21.83 6.74
CA ILE A 81 -7.76 20.78 6.46
C ILE A 81 -7.09 21.06 5.09
N PRO A 82 -5.75 20.96 4.98
CA PRO A 82 -5.07 21.04 3.69
C PRO A 82 -5.64 20.01 2.71
N LYS A 83 -6.12 20.51 1.57
CA LYS A 83 -6.64 19.65 0.50
C LYS A 83 -5.53 18.92 -0.24
N ARG A 84 -4.29 19.44 -0.21
CA ARG A 84 -3.12 18.90 -0.93
C ARG A 84 -1.94 18.71 0.01
N TYR A 85 -1.26 17.59 -0.13
CA TYR A 85 -0.04 17.24 0.60
C TYR A 85 1.04 16.88 -0.41
N ALA A 86 2.18 17.58 -0.38
CA ALA A 86 3.35 17.17 -1.15
C ALA A 86 3.97 15.92 -0.49
N LEU A 87 4.46 14.98 -1.30
CA LEU A 87 4.99 13.71 -0.84
C LEU A 87 6.38 13.47 -1.41
N ASP A 88 7.23 12.86 -0.61
CA ASP A 88 8.49 12.26 -1.05
C ASP A 88 8.33 10.76 -1.26
N MET A 89 8.95 10.26 -2.33
CA MET A 89 9.06 8.82 -2.60
C MET A 89 10.51 8.37 -2.37
N SER A 90 10.69 7.28 -1.63
CA SER A 90 12.01 6.70 -1.41
C SER A 90 12.01 5.18 -1.60
N LYS A 91 13.17 4.68 -2.05
CA LYS A 91 13.54 3.26 -2.00
C LYS A 91 14.58 2.95 -0.93
N ASP A 92 15.11 3.99 -0.28
CA ASP A 92 16.11 3.87 0.77
C ASP A 92 15.43 3.58 2.11
N PHE A 93 15.11 2.31 2.33
CA PHE A 93 14.53 1.81 3.56
C PHE A 93 14.93 0.35 3.80
N ILE A 94 14.90 -0.07 5.07
CA ILE A 94 15.10 -1.48 5.46
C ILE A 94 14.03 -2.32 4.76
N PRO A 95 14.36 -3.37 3.98
CA PRO A 95 13.38 -4.16 3.24
C PRO A 95 12.17 -4.57 4.06
N MET A 96 10.97 -4.31 3.53
CA MET A 96 9.69 -4.57 4.19
C MET A 96 8.82 -5.50 3.36
N PHE A 97 8.05 -6.34 4.06
CA PHE A 97 7.06 -7.24 3.49
C PHE A 97 5.74 -7.07 4.25
N VAL A 98 4.62 -7.06 3.53
CA VAL A 98 3.28 -7.05 4.11
C VAL A 98 2.71 -8.45 4.02
N PHE A 99 2.16 -8.92 5.13
CA PHE A 99 1.49 -10.21 5.23
C PHE A 99 0.01 -9.99 5.50
N SER A 100 -0.86 -10.65 4.73
CA SER A 100 -2.29 -10.68 4.99
C SER A 100 -2.74 -12.06 5.40
N GLU A 101 -3.56 -12.12 6.44
CA GLU A 101 -4.22 -13.33 6.95
C GLU A 101 -5.74 -13.15 6.81
N SER A 102 -6.42 -14.13 6.22
CA SER A 102 -7.88 -14.15 6.09
C SER A 102 -8.53 -15.00 7.18
N SER A 103 -9.62 -14.52 7.76
CA SER A 103 -10.36 -15.22 8.83
C SER A 103 -11.27 -16.36 8.34
N SER A 104 -11.27 -16.69 7.05
CA SER A 104 -12.04 -17.81 6.51
C SER A 104 -11.46 -19.14 7.02
N HIS A 105 -12.31 -19.91 7.69
CA HIS A 105 -11.98 -21.19 8.33
C HIS A 105 -11.18 -22.14 7.42
N GLY A 106 -10.00 -22.55 7.89
CA GLY A 106 -9.44 -23.88 7.57
C GLY A 106 -8.04 -23.90 6.95
N GLU A 107 -7.65 -22.88 6.22
CA GLU A 107 -6.34 -22.84 5.55
C GLU A 107 -5.73 -21.46 5.72
N GLY A 108 -4.78 -21.32 6.65
CA GLY A 108 -4.05 -20.08 6.90
C GLY A 108 -3.08 -19.80 5.76
N LYS A 109 -3.61 -19.38 4.60
CA LYS A 109 -2.81 -18.88 3.49
C LYS A 109 -2.30 -17.49 3.84
N ILE A 110 -1.06 -17.44 4.30
CA ILE A 110 -0.37 -16.18 4.54
C ILE A 110 0.18 -15.71 3.20
N LYS A 111 -0.26 -14.54 2.77
CA LYS A 111 0.19 -13.90 1.53
C LYS A 111 1.22 -12.83 1.84
N GLY A 112 2.47 -13.03 1.40
CA GLY A 112 3.54 -12.05 1.50
C GLY A 112 3.64 -11.16 0.25
N THR A 113 3.79 -9.85 0.41
CA THR A 113 3.95 -8.88 -0.69
C THR A 113 5.09 -7.91 -0.39
N LYS A 114 6.02 -7.70 -1.33
CA LYS A 114 7.18 -6.82 -1.14
C LYS A 114 6.77 -5.35 -1.21
N VAL A 115 7.29 -4.54 -0.29
CA VAL A 115 7.21 -3.07 -0.40
C VAL A 115 8.34 -2.57 -1.30
N GLU A 116 7.99 -1.87 -2.37
CA GLU A 116 8.95 -1.35 -3.37
C GLU A 116 9.23 0.13 -3.20
N TYR A 117 8.22 0.91 -2.78
CA TYR A 117 8.36 2.34 -2.51
C TYR A 117 7.75 2.69 -1.16
N LYS A 118 8.42 3.60 -0.44
CA LYS A 118 7.88 4.27 0.73
C LYS A 118 7.54 5.71 0.35
N ILE A 119 6.33 6.15 0.67
CA ILE A 119 5.81 7.48 0.35
C ILE A 119 5.55 8.21 1.67
N VAL A 120 6.13 9.39 1.86
CA VAL A 120 5.99 10.17 3.09
C VAL A 120 5.53 11.59 2.78
N PRO A 121 4.59 12.17 3.55
CA PRO A 121 4.27 13.59 3.43
C PRO A 121 5.49 14.43 3.79
N GLN A 122 5.74 15.47 3.00
CA GLN A 122 6.68 16.54 3.36
C GLN A 122 6.09 17.30 4.56
N GLU A 123 6.95 17.67 5.52
CA GLU A 123 6.58 18.47 6.70
C GLU A 123 6.47 19.96 6.39
#